data_AF-A0A349YL95-F1
#
_entry.id   AF-A0A349YL95-F1
#
_cell.length_a   1.000
_cell.length_b   1.000
_cell.length_c   1.000
_cell.angle_alpha   90.00
_cell.angle_beta   90.00
_cell.angle_gamma   90.00
#
_symmetry.space_group_name_H-M   'P 1'
#
loop_
_entity.id
_entity.type
_entity.pdbx_description
1 polymer ?
#
loop_
_entity_poly.entity_id
_entity_poly.type
_entity_poly.pdbx_seq_one_letter_code
_entity_poly.pdbx_strand_id
1 'polypeptide(L)'
;MSMKTLASRLQYLGGDQLSRIDKQKLRTFQTALKNGYNTRYIKVGNSVWPCFIGTLTGGLKANYNKEMISVEYASGLTPGDTFELLDNGSHWMIYLPTIAEKAYLHSEIIECRYNLEINGKKYYMYVCGPQETDLRWFLKNNINANELNLSGTIYIKNDANTKDFFKRFTKIKFGGHRW
;
A
#
# COMPACT_ATOMS: atom_id res chain seq x y z
N MET A 1 -25.89 40.39 -3.25
CA MET A 1 -25.72 39.10 -2.52
C MET A 1 -25.91 39.39 -1.03
N SER A 2 -26.82 38.69 -0.35
CA SER A 2 -27.10 38.88 1.08
C SER A 2 -26.01 38.20 1.93
N MET A 3 -25.62 38.76 3.09
CA MET A 3 -24.64 38.13 3.99
C MET A 3 -25.04 36.71 4.41
N LYS A 4 -26.35 36.40 4.50
CA LYS A 4 -26.85 35.04 4.75
C LYS A 4 -26.46 34.05 3.65
N THR A 5 -26.40 34.50 2.40
CA THR A 5 -25.97 33.69 1.24
C THR A 5 -24.46 33.49 1.18
N LEU A 6 -23.67 34.39 1.79
CA LEU A 6 -22.22 34.23 1.88
C LEU A 6 -21.85 33.23 2.98
N ALA A 7 -22.47 33.34 4.16
CA ALA A 7 -22.23 32.43 5.27
C ALA A 7 -22.58 30.97 4.93
N SER A 8 -23.72 30.76 4.27
CA SER A 8 -24.13 29.41 3.83
C SER A 8 -23.16 28.82 2.79
N ARG A 9 -22.60 29.65 1.89
CA ARG A 9 -21.56 29.22 0.95
C ARG A 9 -20.26 28.86 1.64
N LEU A 10 -19.83 29.64 2.63
CA LEU A 10 -18.63 29.33 3.41
C LEU A 10 -18.79 28.00 4.16
N GLN A 11 -19.95 27.77 4.78
CA GLN A 11 -20.26 26.52 5.46
C GLN A 11 -20.28 25.34 4.49
N TYR A 12 -20.91 25.49 3.32
CA TYR A 12 -20.88 24.47 2.27
C TYR A 12 -19.46 24.12 1.82
N LEU A 13 -18.57 25.10 1.75
CA LEU A 13 -17.18 24.88 1.34
C LEU A 13 -16.32 24.22 2.42
N GLY A 14 -16.79 24.10 3.67
CA GLY A 14 -16.04 23.51 4.78
C GLY A 14 -16.05 24.34 6.06
N GLY A 15 -16.66 25.53 6.04
CA GLY A 15 -16.69 26.44 7.18
C GLY A 15 -15.32 27.09 7.40
N ASP A 16 -14.49 26.45 8.22
CA ASP A 16 -13.15 26.95 8.58
C ASP A 16 -12.17 26.91 7.40
N GLN A 17 -11.09 27.68 7.48
CA GLN A 17 -10.07 27.79 6.44
C GLN A 17 -9.41 26.45 6.11
N LEU A 18 -9.00 25.65 7.11
CA LEU A 18 -8.33 24.37 6.86
C LEU A 18 -9.27 23.36 6.20
N SER A 19 -10.50 23.23 6.72
CA SER A 19 -11.51 22.33 6.16
C SER A 19 -11.91 22.71 4.73
N ARG A 20 -11.89 24.00 4.39
CA ARG A 20 -12.10 24.47 3.01
C ARG A 20 -10.98 24.04 2.08
N ILE A 21 -9.72 24.12 2.53
CA ILE A 21 -8.56 23.66 1.75
C ILE A 21 -8.66 22.15 1.51
N ASP A 22 -8.94 21.35 2.55
CA ASP A 22 -9.06 19.90 2.42
C ASP A 22 -10.19 19.50 1.47
N LYS A 23 -11.35 20.16 1.56
CA LYS A 23 -12.47 19.92 0.64
C LYS A 23 -12.14 20.31 -0.79
N GLN A 24 -11.41 21.40 -1.00
CA GLN A 24 -10.95 21.81 -2.33
C GLN A 24 -9.93 20.83 -2.90
N LYS A 25 -8.96 20.36 -2.10
CA LYS A 25 -8.01 19.32 -2.50
C LYS A 25 -8.72 18.05 -2.93
N LEU A 26 -9.68 17.57 -2.14
CA LEU A 26 -10.48 16.39 -2.46
C LEU A 26 -11.26 16.57 -3.77
N ARG A 27 -11.88 17.73 -3.98
CA ARG A 27 -12.60 18.02 -5.22
C ARG A 27 -11.68 18.06 -6.44
N THR A 28 -10.50 18.63 -6.30
CA THR A 28 -9.49 18.65 -7.37
C THR A 28 -9.01 17.24 -7.67
N PHE A 29 -8.76 16.42 -6.64
CA PHE A 29 -8.41 15.01 -6.78
C PHE A 29 -9.50 14.21 -7.51
N GLN A 30 -10.76 14.33 -7.11
CA GLN A 30 -11.92 13.72 -7.79
C GLN A 30 -12.02 14.12 -9.27
N THR A 31 -11.72 15.38 -9.57
CA THR A 31 -11.74 15.88 -10.94
C THR A 31 -10.58 15.31 -11.75
N ALA A 32 -9.39 15.24 -11.14
CA ALA A 32 -8.22 14.64 -11.75
C ALA A 32 -8.46 13.16 -12.10
N LEU A 33 -9.10 12.39 -11.20
CA LEU A 33 -9.42 10.99 -11.44
C LEU A 33 -10.25 10.77 -12.72
N LYS A 34 -11.12 11.71 -13.10
CA LYS A 34 -11.95 11.58 -14.32
C LYS A 34 -11.16 11.65 -15.62
N ASN A 35 -10.07 12.40 -15.65
CA ASN A 35 -9.32 12.74 -16.87
C ASN A 35 -7.84 12.32 -16.81
N GLY A 36 -7.42 11.59 -15.78
CA GLY A 36 -6.04 11.20 -15.57
C GLY A 36 -5.64 9.94 -16.35
N TYR A 37 -4.52 9.98 -17.06
CA TYR A 37 -3.96 8.79 -17.73
C TYR A 37 -3.56 7.69 -16.72
N ASN A 38 -3.09 8.10 -15.53
CA ASN A 38 -2.70 7.19 -14.44
C ASN A 38 -3.89 6.78 -13.55
N THR A 39 -5.12 7.12 -13.93
CA THR A 39 -6.29 6.65 -13.19
C THR A 39 -6.46 5.15 -13.40
N ARG A 40 -6.55 4.42 -12.29
CA ARG A 40 -6.76 2.98 -12.24
C ARG A 40 -7.98 2.67 -11.38
N TYR A 41 -8.57 1.50 -11.57
CA TYR A 41 -9.66 1.03 -10.71
C TYR A 41 -9.18 -0.11 -9.82
N ILE A 42 -9.45 0.04 -8.53
CA ILE A 42 -9.16 -0.99 -7.54
C ILE A 42 -10.45 -1.56 -6.99
N LYS A 43 -10.41 -2.85 -6.65
CA LYS A 43 -11.51 -3.55 -6.00
C LYS A 43 -11.15 -3.79 -4.54
N VAL A 44 -12.01 -3.27 -3.67
CA VAL A 44 -11.91 -3.40 -2.21
C VAL A 44 -13.19 -4.08 -1.74
N GLY A 45 -13.09 -5.37 -1.42
CA GLY A 45 -14.26 -6.20 -1.15
C GLY A 45 -15.19 -6.28 -2.36
N ASN A 46 -16.42 -5.77 -2.19
CA ASN A 46 -17.44 -5.73 -3.26
C ASN A 46 -17.56 -4.35 -3.95
N SER A 47 -16.75 -3.38 -3.55
CA SER A 47 -16.79 -2.01 -4.09
C SER A 47 -15.60 -1.74 -5.01
N VAL A 48 -15.84 -0.93 -6.03
CA VAL A 48 -14.82 -0.48 -6.97
C VAL A 48 -14.54 1.00 -6.74
N TRP A 49 -13.27 1.35 -6.62
CA TRP A 49 -12.83 2.71 -6.35
C TRP A 49 -11.83 3.18 -7.40
N PRO A 50 -12.01 4.38 -7.96
CA PRO A 50 -10.98 5.01 -8.77
C PRO A 50 -9.83 5.47 -7.89
N CYS A 51 -8.60 5.29 -8.36
CA CYS A 51 -7.39 5.71 -7.67
C CYS A 51 -6.35 6.18 -8.67
N PHE A 52 -5.36 6.93 -8.18
CA PHE A 52 -4.14 7.19 -8.93
C PHE A 52 -3.06 6.24 -8.46
N ILE A 53 -2.43 5.55 -9.39
CA ILE A 53 -1.26 4.74 -9.13
C ILE A 53 -0.12 5.23 -10.01
N GLY A 54 1.04 5.43 -9.41
CA GLY A 54 2.22 5.94 -10.11
C GLY A 54 3.52 5.52 -9.44
N THR A 55 4.62 5.69 -10.18
CA THR A 55 5.95 5.34 -9.67
C THR A 55 6.42 6.33 -8.60
N LEU A 56 7.07 5.80 -7.55
CA LEU A 56 7.67 6.57 -6.43
C LEU A 56 8.75 7.56 -6.88
N THR A 57 9.51 7.20 -7.91
CA THR A 57 10.57 8.02 -8.48
C THR A 57 10.27 8.23 -9.96
N GLY A 58 10.40 9.47 -10.43
CA GLY A 58 10.20 9.81 -11.83
C GLY A 58 11.01 8.90 -12.76
N GLY A 59 10.37 8.47 -13.85
CA GLY A 59 10.95 7.58 -14.86
C GLY A 59 10.55 6.10 -14.72
N LEU A 60 10.80 5.34 -15.78
CA LEU A 60 10.66 3.88 -15.83
C LEU A 60 11.87 3.26 -15.14
N LYS A 61 11.81 3.09 -13.82
CA LYS A 61 12.77 2.26 -13.10
C LYS A 61 12.24 0.83 -13.02
N ALA A 62 13.14 -0.14 -13.04
CA ALA A 62 12.85 -1.51 -12.61
C ALA A 62 12.62 -1.51 -11.08
N ASN A 63 11.56 -0.86 -10.60
CA ASN A 63 11.18 -0.93 -9.20
C ASN A 63 10.38 -2.21 -9.00
N TYR A 64 11.06 -3.19 -8.43
CA TYR A 64 10.56 -4.53 -8.12
C TYR A 64 9.52 -4.49 -6.99
N ASN A 65 8.32 -3.97 -7.27
CA ASN A 65 7.09 -4.19 -6.48
C ASN A 65 6.71 -3.05 -5.51
N LYS A 66 7.07 -1.79 -5.78
CA LYS A 66 6.68 -0.62 -4.96
C LYS A 66 6.18 0.54 -5.81
N GLU A 67 5.00 1.03 -5.48
CA GLU A 67 4.35 2.17 -6.15
C GLU A 67 3.66 3.10 -5.13
N MET A 68 3.21 4.27 -5.58
CA MET A 68 2.35 5.17 -4.79
C MET A 68 0.91 5.03 -5.22
N ILE A 69 0.01 4.98 -4.24
CA ILE A 69 -1.43 5.07 -4.46
C ILE A 69 -1.98 6.37 -3.87
N SER A 70 -2.96 6.95 -4.56
CA SER A 70 -3.86 7.95 -4.01
C SER A 70 -5.31 7.53 -4.22
N VAL A 71 -6.09 7.44 -3.16
CA VAL A 71 -7.49 7.00 -3.18
C VAL A 71 -8.28 7.73 -2.09
N GLU A 72 -9.59 7.90 -2.27
CA GLU A 72 -10.41 8.52 -1.23
C GLU A 72 -10.46 7.67 0.04
N TYR A 73 -10.49 8.34 1.20
CA TYR A 73 -10.68 7.66 2.50
C TYR A 73 -12.01 6.89 2.59
N ALA A 74 -12.99 7.25 1.76
CA ALA A 74 -14.26 6.53 1.65
C ALA A 74 -14.09 5.07 1.18
N SER A 75 -12.94 4.73 0.57
CA SER A 75 -12.60 3.35 0.22
C SER A 75 -12.45 2.42 1.43
N GLY A 76 -12.25 2.97 2.63
CA GLY A 76 -12.07 2.19 3.86
C GLY A 76 -10.73 1.46 3.96
N LEU A 77 -9.79 1.72 3.04
CA LEU A 77 -8.46 1.12 3.05
C LEU A 77 -7.63 1.64 4.22
N THR A 78 -7.01 0.71 4.94
CA THR A 78 -6.08 0.96 6.04
C THR A 78 -4.72 0.30 5.77
N PRO A 79 -3.64 0.74 6.45
CA PRO A 79 -2.34 0.08 6.32
C PRO A 79 -2.41 -1.42 6.62
N GLY A 80 -1.85 -2.23 5.72
CA GLY A 80 -1.92 -3.69 5.73
C GLY A 80 -3.09 -4.28 4.95
N ASP A 81 -4.06 -3.47 4.50
CA ASP A 81 -5.14 -3.96 3.64
C ASP A 81 -4.64 -4.30 2.24
N THR A 82 -5.22 -5.35 1.69
CA THR A 82 -4.94 -5.83 0.33
C THR A 82 -6.11 -5.52 -0.58
N PHE A 83 -5.82 -5.09 -1.81
CA PHE A 83 -6.80 -4.82 -2.85
C PHE A 83 -6.36 -5.43 -4.18
N GLU A 84 -7.32 -5.59 -5.08
CA GLU A 84 -7.09 -6.09 -6.44
C GLU A 84 -7.10 -4.91 -7.42
N LEU A 85 -6.09 -4.86 -8.30
CA LEU A 85 -6.04 -3.91 -9.40
C LEU A 85 -6.80 -4.50 -10.59
N LEU A 86 -7.88 -3.85 -11.04
CA LEU A 86 -8.77 -4.42 -12.07
C LEU A 86 -8.13 -4.51 -13.46
N ASP A 87 -7.09 -3.72 -13.72
CA ASP A 87 -6.43 -3.67 -15.02
C ASP A 87 -5.74 -4.98 -15.39
N ASN A 88 -5.17 -5.68 -14.41
CA ASN A 88 -4.40 -6.92 -14.62
C ASN A 88 -4.68 -8.02 -13.59
N GLY A 89 -5.57 -7.79 -12.62
CA GLY A 89 -5.88 -8.73 -11.53
C GLY A 89 -4.75 -8.88 -10.50
N SER A 90 -3.73 -8.03 -10.54
CA SER A 90 -2.64 -8.05 -9.56
C SER A 90 -3.13 -7.61 -8.18
N HIS A 91 -2.54 -8.18 -7.13
CA HIS A 91 -2.91 -7.88 -5.75
C HIS A 91 -1.84 -7.01 -5.12
N TRP A 92 -2.27 -5.98 -4.39
CA TRP A 92 -1.38 -5.01 -3.77
C TRP A 92 -1.79 -4.78 -2.32
N MET A 93 -0.83 -4.35 -1.50
CA MET A 93 -1.04 -4.04 -0.08
C MET A 93 -0.67 -2.59 0.21
N ILE A 94 -1.48 -1.91 1.01
CA ILE A 94 -1.17 -0.59 1.57
C ILE A 94 -0.05 -0.75 2.59
N TYR A 95 1.11 -0.16 2.34
CA TYR A 95 2.29 -0.33 3.18
C TYR A 95 2.48 0.83 4.17
N LEU A 96 2.87 2.01 3.67
CA LEU A 96 3.19 3.17 4.49
C LEU A 96 2.40 4.40 4.04
N PRO A 97 1.46 4.90 4.86
CA PRO A 97 0.75 6.13 4.55
C PRO A 97 1.68 7.34 4.66
N THR A 98 1.56 8.26 3.71
CA THR A 98 2.29 9.52 3.73
C THR A 98 1.52 10.54 4.58
N ILE A 99 2.14 11.04 5.65
CA ILE A 99 1.51 11.93 6.64
C ILE A 99 1.17 13.33 6.07
N ALA A 100 1.65 13.64 4.85
CA ALA A 100 1.51 14.96 4.23
C ALA A 100 0.10 15.30 3.73
N GLU A 101 -0.77 14.32 3.50
CA GLU A 101 -2.10 14.56 2.91
C GLU A 101 -3.25 14.10 3.82
N LYS A 102 -4.20 15.02 4.06
CA LYS A 102 -5.36 14.82 4.93
C LYS A 102 -6.66 14.69 4.16
N ALA A 103 -6.69 15.14 2.90
CA ALA A 103 -7.91 15.13 2.09
C ALA A 103 -8.26 13.74 1.55
N TYR A 104 -7.26 12.93 1.22
CA TYR A 104 -7.41 11.57 0.67
C TYR A 104 -6.24 10.69 1.14
N LEU A 105 -6.40 9.37 1.04
CA LEU A 105 -5.34 8.43 1.38
C LEU A 105 -4.24 8.54 0.34
N HIS A 106 -3.03 8.82 0.78
CA HIS A 106 -1.81 8.76 -0.04
C HIS A 106 -0.83 7.81 0.64
N SER A 107 -0.41 6.75 -0.04
CA SER A 107 0.38 5.68 0.58
C SER A 107 1.30 5.01 -0.42
N GLU A 108 2.40 4.46 0.09
CA GLU A 108 3.15 3.43 -0.61
C GLU A 108 2.34 2.13 -0.66
N ILE A 109 2.41 1.44 -1.79
CA ILE A 109 1.84 0.11 -2.01
C ILE A 109 2.91 -0.88 -2.44
N ILE A 110 2.74 -2.13 -2.04
CA ILE A 110 3.61 -3.25 -2.40
C ILE A 110 2.84 -4.35 -3.14
N GLU A 111 3.42 -4.92 -4.18
CA GLU A 111 2.78 -6.00 -4.97
C GLU A 111 2.83 -7.32 -4.20
N CYS A 112 1.69 -7.95 -3.97
CA CYS A 112 1.57 -9.25 -3.31
C CYS A 112 1.52 -10.38 -4.34
N ARG A 113 2.56 -11.21 -4.38
CA ARG A 113 2.69 -12.33 -5.35
C ARG A 113 2.30 -13.68 -4.80
N TYR A 114 2.29 -13.84 -3.48
CA TYR A 114 2.00 -15.11 -2.84
C TYR A 114 0.74 -15.01 -1.99
N ASN A 115 0.12 -16.16 -1.77
CA ASN A 115 -0.98 -16.33 -0.84
C ASN A 115 -0.60 -17.32 0.26
N LEU A 116 -1.16 -17.11 1.44
CA LEU A 116 -1.06 -18.03 2.57
C LEU A 116 -2.42 -18.18 3.20
N GLU A 117 -2.78 -19.42 3.50
CA GLU A 117 -3.99 -19.73 4.24
C GLU A 117 -3.68 -19.87 5.72
N ILE A 118 -4.33 -19.05 6.54
CA ILE A 118 -4.17 -19.03 7.99
C ILE A 118 -5.55 -19.21 8.62
N ASN A 119 -5.74 -20.34 9.31
CA ASN A 119 -6.99 -20.69 9.98
C ASN A 119 -8.22 -20.56 9.07
N GLY A 120 -8.13 -21.06 7.83
CA GLY A 120 -9.21 -21.04 6.83
C GLY A 120 -9.42 -19.70 6.12
N LYS A 121 -8.62 -18.67 6.41
CA LYS A 121 -8.66 -17.38 5.74
C LYS A 121 -7.43 -17.20 4.85
N LYS A 122 -7.67 -16.83 3.58
CA LYS A 122 -6.61 -16.54 2.61
C LYS A 122 -6.10 -15.11 2.79
N TYR A 123 -4.78 -14.97 2.82
CA TYR A 123 -4.09 -13.70 2.88
C TYR A 123 -3.14 -13.58 1.70
N TYR A 124 -3.11 -12.41 1.08
CA TYR A 124 -2.08 -12.05 0.12
C TYR A 124 -0.89 -11.45 0.86
N MET A 125 0.31 -11.82 0.43
CA MET A 125 1.55 -11.40 1.08
C MET A 125 2.58 -10.93 0.08
N TYR A 126 3.36 -9.96 0.53
CA TYR A 126 4.59 -9.55 -0.13
C TYR A 126 5.76 -10.30 0.52
N VAL A 127 6.63 -10.87 -0.32
CA VAL A 127 7.83 -11.59 0.11
C VAL A 127 9.01 -10.90 -0.55
N CYS A 128 9.95 -10.44 0.26
CA CYS A 128 11.21 -9.89 -0.18
C CYS A 128 12.32 -10.85 0.26
N GLY A 129 13.13 -11.29 -0.69
CA GLY A 129 14.32 -12.08 -0.42
C GLY A 129 15.42 -11.26 0.27
N PRO A 130 16.58 -11.87 0.52
CA PRO A 130 17.74 -11.19 1.07
C PRO A 130 18.16 -10.01 0.18
N GLN A 131 18.45 -8.86 0.78
CA GLN A 131 19.07 -7.74 0.06
C GLN A 131 20.57 -8.02 -0.11
N GLU A 132 21.10 -7.84 -1.32
CA GLU A 132 22.50 -8.15 -1.67
C GLU A 132 23.53 -7.41 -0.78
N THR A 133 23.15 -6.26 -0.20
CA THR A 133 24.00 -5.46 0.68
C THR A 133 24.36 -6.12 2.01
N ASP A 134 23.69 -7.21 2.42
CA ASP A 134 23.93 -7.92 3.68
C ASP A 134 24.87 -9.12 3.57
N LEU A 135 25.60 -9.29 2.45
CA LEU A 135 26.69 -10.27 2.34
C LEU A 135 27.80 -9.91 3.34
N ARG A 136 27.79 -10.56 4.51
CA ARG A 136 28.81 -10.37 5.55
C ARG A 136 30.11 -11.01 5.11
N TRP A 137 31.13 -10.19 4.88
CA TRP A 137 32.49 -10.66 4.61
C TRP A 137 33.21 -10.88 5.94
N PHE A 138 33.54 -12.13 6.26
CA PHE A 138 34.38 -12.45 7.41
C PHE A 138 35.83 -12.66 6.94
N LEU A 139 36.70 -11.66 7.15
CA LEU A 139 38.14 -11.80 6.94
C LEU A 139 38.81 -12.18 8.26
N LYS A 140 38.91 -13.47 8.55
CA LYS A 140 39.79 -13.96 9.62
C LYS A 140 40.47 -15.26 9.20
N ASN A 141 41.80 -15.26 9.21
CA ASN A 141 42.67 -16.42 9.00
C ASN A 141 42.52 -17.17 7.65
N ASN A 142 42.63 -16.48 6.50
CA ASN A 142 42.77 -17.13 5.17
C ASN A 142 41.65 -18.10 4.74
N ILE A 143 40.52 -18.15 5.45
CA ILE A 143 39.35 -18.95 5.08
C ILE A 143 38.32 -17.99 4.47
N ASN A 144 38.08 -18.12 3.17
CA ASN A 144 36.99 -17.43 2.48
C ASN A 144 35.72 -18.28 2.60
N ALA A 145 34.79 -17.86 3.45
CA ALA A 145 33.45 -18.44 3.51
C ALA A 145 32.42 -17.38 3.16
N ASN A 146 31.74 -17.55 2.01
CA ASN A 146 30.55 -16.78 1.70
C ASN A 146 29.43 -17.30 2.62
N GLU A 147 28.97 -16.50 3.59
CA GLU A 147 27.72 -16.82 4.28
C GLU A 147 26.56 -16.57 3.30
N LEU A 148 25.82 -17.63 2.98
CA LEU A 148 24.56 -17.50 2.25
C LEU A 148 23.60 -16.67 3.11
N ASN A 149 23.14 -15.53 2.57
CA ASN A 149 22.10 -14.76 3.22
C ASN A 149 20.76 -15.49 3.07
N LEU A 150 20.34 -16.20 4.12
CA LEU A 150 19.09 -16.95 4.18
C LEU A 150 17.94 -16.14 4.81
N SER A 151 18.15 -14.85 5.08
CA SER A 151 17.13 -13.99 5.68
C SER A 151 16.16 -13.46 4.62
N GLY A 152 14.88 -13.44 4.95
CA GLY A 152 13.82 -12.91 4.09
C GLY A 152 12.78 -12.17 4.92
N THR A 153 12.10 -11.20 4.32
CA THR A 153 11.05 -10.43 4.99
C THR A 153 9.71 -10.69 4.32
N ILE A 154 8.70 -11.00 5.14
CA ILE A 154 7.32 -11.20 4.69
C ILE A 154 6.45 -10.12 5.30
N TYR A 155 5.64 -9.48 4.47
CA TYR A 155 4.63 -8.51 4.90
C TYR A 155 3.25 -9.12 4.67
N ILE A 156 2.45 -9.12 5.74
CA ILE A 156 1.08 -9.64 5.77
C ILE A 156 0.23 -8.69 6.60
N LYS A 157 -1.08 -8.64 6.32
CA LYS A 157 -2.03 -7.88 7.13
C LYS A 157 -1.92 -8.28 8.60
N ASN A 158 -1.88 -7.27 9.47
CA ASN A 158 -1.79 -7.47 10.91
C ASN A 158 -3.19 -7.45 11.55
N ASP A 159 -3.76 -8.63 11.77
CA ASP A 159 -5.04 -8.87 12.39
C ASP A 159 -4.91 -9.91 13.52
N ALA A 160 -5.93 -10.03 14.38
CA ALA A 160 -5.86 -10.93 15.54
C ALA A 160 -5.50 -12.38 15.16
N ASN A 161 -5.98 -12.83 14.01
CA ASN A 161 -5.70 -14.15 13.45
C ASN A 161 -4.21 -14.34 13.07
N THR A 162 -3.63 -13.38 12.35
CA THR A 162 -2.21 -13.45 11.97
C THR A 162 -1.28 -13.29 13.18
N LYS A 163 -1.62 -12.41 14.13
CA LYS A 163 -0.87 -12.29 15.41
C LYS A 163 -0.85 -13.57 16.23
N ASP A 164 -1.93 -14.36 16.17
CA ASP A 164 -2.00 -15.59 16.95
C ASP A 164 -1.29 -16.76 16.26
N PHE A 165 -1.39 -16.82 14.94
CA PHE A 165 -0.71 -17.84 14.13
C PHE A 165 0.82 -17.68 14.08
N PHE A 166 1.30 -16.45 13.87
CA PHE A 166 2.73 -16.18 13.76
C PHE A 166 3.35 -16.05 15.16
N LYS A 167 3.98 -17.14 15.61
CA LYS A 167 4.87 -17.19 16.76
C LYS A 167 6.29 -17.49 16.30
N ARG A 168 7.23 -17.48 17.24
CA ARG A 168 8.62 -17.85 16.95
C ARG A 168 8.66 -19.30 16.44
N PHE A 169 9.37 -19.52 15.32
CA PHE A 169 9.51 -20.83 14.66
C PHE A 169 8.22 -21.42 14.05
N THR A 170 7.18 -20.62 13.82
CA THR A 170 6.04 -21.06 13.02
C THR A 170 6.51 -21.40 11.61
N LYS A 171 6.27 -22.64 11.19
CA LYS A 171 6.57 -23.10 9.83
C LYS A 171 5.41 -22.76 8.91
N ILE A 172 5.72 -22.20 7.75
CA ILE A 172 4.72 -21.81 6.75
C ILE A 172 5.06 -22.44 5.40
N LYS A 173 4.03 -22.66 4.58
CA LYS A 173 4.19 -23.20 3.23
C LYS A 173 3.59 -22.22 2.23
N PHE A 174 4.41 -21.69 1.34
CA PHE A 174 3.98 -20.86 0.23
C PHE A 174 4.96 -21.01 -0.95
N GLY A 175 4.49 -20.77 -2.18
CA GLY A 175 5.33 -20.89 -3.38
C GLY A 175 5.93 -22.28 -3.60
N GLY A 176 5.28 -23.34 -3.09
CA GLY A 176 5.78 -24.72 -3.19
C GLY A 176 6.85 -25.11 -2.15
N HIS A 177 7.39 -24.15 -1.41
CA HIS A 177 8.45 -24.36 -0.41
C HIS A 177 7.90 -24.28 1.02
N ARG A 178 8.61 -24.93 1.96
CA ARG A 178 8.37 -24.81 3.40
C ARG A 178 9.46 -23.90 3.98
N TRP A 179 9.03 -22.89 4.71
CA TRP A 179 9.85 -21.89 5.38
C TRP A 179 9.70 -22.03 6.90
#